data_AF-A0A6G3UB23-F1
#
_entry.id   AF-A0A6G3UB23-F1
#
_cell.length_a   1.000
_cell.length_b   1.000
_cell.length_c   1.000
_cell.angle_alpha   90.00
_cell.angle_beta   90.00
_cell.angle_gamma   90.00
#
_symmetry.space_group_name_H-M   'P 1'
#
loop_
_entity.id
_entity.type
_entity.pdbx_description
1 polymer ?
#
loop_
_entity_poly.entity_id
_entity_poly.type
_entity_poly.pdbx_seq_one_letter_code
_entity_poly.pdbx_strand_id
1 'polypeptide(L)' 'YEVPGPMRAEVAAAEPAAYAETSWGTPAVDVGAGVHAQLERLGVRDREQSPVCTLESDDHFSYRRDRTTGRLAGYVWLD' A
#
# COMPACT_ATOMS: atom_id res chain seq x y z
N TYR A 1 4.23 3.96 1.94
CA TYR A 1 4.70 4.46 0.63
C TYR A 1 4.93 5.96 0.70
N GLU A 2 6.15 6.44 0.46
CA GLU A 2 6.49 7.87 0.63
C GLU A 2 5.75 8.77 -0.38
N VAL A 3 5.21 9.89 0.09
CA VAL A 3 4.49 10.89 -0.71
C VAL A 3 4.74 12.30 -0.16
N PRO A 4 4.46 13.38 -0.93
CA PRO A 4 4.49 14.73 -0.37
C PRO A 4 3.53 14.91 0.81
N GLY A 5 3.89 15.74 1.78
CA GLY A 5 3.09 16.02 2.97
C GLY A 5 1.62 16.38 2.72
N PRO A 6 1.31 17.29 1.76
CA PRO A 6 -0.08 17.61 1.42
C PRO A 6 -0.88 16.39 0.94
N MET A 7 -0.26 15.51 0.14
CA MET A 7 -0.91 14.29 -0.35
C MET A 7 -1.17 13.31 0.80
N ARG A 8 -0.22 13.13 1.74
CA ARG A 8 -0.49 12.32 2.95
C ARG A 8 -1.67 12.88 3.74
N ALA A 9 -1.72 14.20 3.93
CA ALA A 9 -2.77 14.85 4.70
C ALA A 9 -4.15 14.68 4.04
N GLU A 10 -4.23 14.84 2.71
CA GLU A 10 -5.45 14.60 1.94
C GLU A 10 -5.93 13.16 2.07
N VAL A 11 -5.04 12.18 1.88
CA VAL A 11 -5.38 10.76 2.01
C VAL A 11 -5.81 10.42 3.44
N ALA A 12 -5.08 10.88 4.46
CA ALA A 12 -5.41 10.62 5.85
C ALA A 12 -6.72 11.30 6.30
N ALA A 13 -7.12 12.40 5.66
CA ALA A 13 -8.42 13.02 5.90
C ALA A 13 -9.57 12.15 5.38
N ALA A 14 -9.37 11.44 4.27
CA ALA A 14 -10.35 10.50 3.71
C ALA A 14 -10.32 9.12 4.40
N GLU A 15 -9.14 8.62 4.73
CA GLU A 15 -8.92 7.32 5.39
C GLU A 15 -7.84 7.45 6.48
N PRO A 16 -8.23 7.66 7.76
CA PRO A 16 -7.27 7.87 8.84
C PRO A 16 -6.29 6.70 9.03
N ALA A 17 -6.70 5.47 8.74
CA ALA A 17 -5.85 4.29 8.86
C ALA A 17 -4.67 4.28 7.88
N ALA A 18 -4.72 5.10 6.83
CA ALA A 18 -3.65 5.21 5.85
C ALA A 18 -2.52 6.16 6.27
N TYR A 19 -2.65 6.87 7.40
CA TYR A 19 -1.58 7.75 7.89
C TYR A 19 -0.32 6.95 8.23
N ALA A 20 0.81 7.32 7.63
CA ALA A 20 2.09 6.66 7.90
C ALA A 20 3.29 7.60 7.78
N GLU A 21 4.43 7.07 8.22
CA GLU A 21 5.77 7.61 7.99
C GLU A 21 6.67 6.51 7.46
N THR A 22 7.65 6.86 6.65
CA THR A 22 8.72 5.91 6.31
C THR A 22 9.60 5.65 7.53
N SER A 23 10.39 4.58 7.49
CA SER A 23 11.37 4.28 8.54
C SER A 23 12.49 5.34 8.67
N TRP A 24 12.61 6.26 7.70
CA TRP A 24 13.53 7.41 7.73
C TRP A 24 12.81 8.75 7.93
N GLY A 25 11.57 8.74 8.43
CA GLY A 25 10.90 9.93 8.97
C GLY A 25 10.26 10.86 7.94
N THR A 26 10.00 10.38 6.72
CA THR A 26 9.30 11.17 5.68
C THR A 26 7.81 10.83 5.62
N PRO A 27 6.95 11.78 5.19
CA PRO A 27 5.52 11.51 5.03
C PRO A 27 5.25 10.32 4.09
N ALA A 28 4.37 9.42 4.52
CA ALA A 28 3.98 8.26 3.75
C ALA A 28 2.47 7.96 3.86
N VAL A 29 1.98 7.13 2.95
CA VAL A 29 0.66 6.51 3.02
C VAL A 29 0.82 5.00 3.16
N ASP A 30 0.10 4.40 4.11
CA ASP A 30 -0.07 2.96 4.19
C ASP A 30 -1.31 2.54 3.39
N VAL A 31 -1.08 2.12 2.15
CA VAL A 31 -2.15 1.71 1.25
C VAL A 31 -2.83 0.42 1.75
N GLY A 32 -2.07 -0.50 2.34
CA GLY A 32 -2.60 -1.76 2.88
C GLY A 32 -3.54 -1.50 4.04
N ALA A 33 -3.09 -0.73 5.04
CA ALA A 33 -3.90 -0.36 6.19
C ALA A 33 -5.17 0.40 5.78
N GLY A 34 -5.07 1.32 4.82
CA GLY A 34 -6.23 2.05 4.29
C GLY A 34 -7.26 1.12 3.64
N VAL A 35 -6.83 0.20 2.78
CA VAL A 35 -7.73 -0.80 2.15
C VAL A 35 -8.35 -1.72 3.20
N HIS A 36 -7.58 -2.21 4.17
CA HIS A 36 -8.08 -3.08 5.23
C HIS A 36 -9.13 -2.37 6.11
N ALA A 37 -8.94 -1.09 6.43
CA ALA A 37 -9.92 -0.30 7.17
C ALA A 37 -11.22 -0.11 6.38
N GLN A 38 -11.14 0.11 5.07
CA GLN A 38 -12.31 0.19 4.19
C GLN A 38 -13.07 -1.14 4.13
N LEU A 39 -12.34 -2.25 3.94
CA LEU A 39 -12.91 -3.61 3.90
C LEU A 39 -13.60 -4.00 5.21
N GLU A 40 -12.99 -3.68 6.36
CA GLU A 40 -13.59 -3.92 7.68
C GLU A 40 -14.92 -3.18 7.82
N ARG A 41 -14.99 -1.89 7.44
CA ARG A 41 -16.24 -1.11 7.49
C ARG A 41 -17.34 -1.68 6.58
N LEU A 42 -16.96 -2.38 5.51
CA LEU A 42 -17.87 -3.08 4.61
C LEU A 42 -18.22 -4.50 5.07
N GLY A 43 -17.69 -4.94 6.21
CA GLY A 43 -17.97 -6.26 6.80
C GLY A 43 -17.13 -7.40 6.24
N VAL A 44 -16.07 -7.11 5.47
CA VAL A 44 -15.14 -8.14 4.97
C VAL A 44 -14.15 -8.51 6.06
N ARG A 45 -14.36 -9.70 6.65
CA ARG A 45 -13.56 -10.20 7.79
C ARG A 45 -12.46 -11.18 7.40
N ASP A 46 -12.66 -11.92 6.32
CA ASP A 46 -11.66 -12.83 5.79
C ASP A 46 -10.73 -12.04 4.85
N ARG A 47 -9.57 -11.65 5.40
CA ARG A 47 -8.58 -10.83 4.71
C ARG A 47 -7.19 -11.15 5.24
N GLU A 48 -6.23 -11.14 4.34
CA GLU A 48 -4.82 -11.38 4.65
C GLU A 48 -3.99 -10.17 4.22
N GLN A 49 -3.12 -9.70 5.11
CA GLN A 49 -2.16 -8.64 4.79
C GLN A 49 -0.90 -9.28 4.21
N SER A 50 -0.54 -8.92 2.99
CA SER A 50 0.74 -9.35 2.43
C SER A 50 1.90 -8.76 3.26
N PRO A 51 2.86 -9.58 3.71
CA PRO A 51 4.07 -9.09 4.36
C PRO A 51 5.08 -8.51 3.36
N VAL A 52 4.80 -8.62 2.05
CA VAL A 52 5.74 -8.23 0.99
C VAL A 52 5.62 -6.75 0.68
N CYS A 53 6.73 -6.04 0.83
CA CYS A 53 6.93 -4.71 0.26
C CYS A 53 7.67 -4.83 -1.08
N THR A 54 7.05 -4.41 -2.19
CA THR A 54 7.70 -4.52 -3.52
C THR A 54 8.96 -3.67 -3.64
N LEU A 55 9.10 -2.60 -2.87
CA LEU A 55 10.33 -1.79 -2.80
C LEU A 55 11.50 -2.56 -2.18
N GLU A 56 11.23 -3.35 -1.13
CA GLU A 56 12.24 -4.02 -0.31
C GLU A 56 12.50 -5.47 -0.76
N SER A 57 11.56 -6.08 -1.47
CA SER A 57 11.72 -7.43 -2.01
C SER A 57 12.46 -7.42 -3.34
N ASP A 58 13.52 -8.22 -3.41
CA ASP A 58 14.30 -8.45 -4.64
C ASP A 58 13.58 -9.36 -5.64
N ASP A 59 12.58 -10.13 -5.19
CA ASP A 59 11.79 -11.03 -6.04
C ASP A 59 10.61 -10.32 -6.75
N HIS A 60 10.43 -9.01 -6.53
CA HIS A 60 9.30 -8.25 -7.05
C HIS A 60 9.77 -7.05 -7.89
N PHE A 61 9.14 -6.84 -9.05
CA PHE A 61 9.34 -5.61 -9.80
C PHE A 61 8.86 -4.40 -9.00
N SER A 62 9.68 -3.34 -8.94
CA SER A 62 9.33 -2.09 -8.26
C SER A 62 9.68 -0.89 -9.11
N TYR A 63 8.67 -0.19 -9.61
CA TYR A 63 8.87 1.07 -10.33
C TYR A 63 9.56 2.13 -9.45
N ARG A 64 9.27 2.14 -8.14
CA ARG A 64 9.87 3.07 -7.20
C ARG A 64 11.39 2.82 -7.05
N ARG A 65 11.81 1.56 -7.06
CA ARG A 65 13.23 1.18 -6.99
C ARG A 65 13.95 1.37 -8.33
N ASP A 66 13.38 0.79 -9.39
CA ASP A 66 14.14 0.50 -10.62
C ASP A 66 13.78 1.46 -11.77
N ARG A 67 12.68 2.21 -11.67
CA ARG A 67 12.11 3.12 -12.70
C ARG A 67 11.71 2.40 -13.99
N THR A 68 12.65 1.85 -14.74
CA THR A 68 12.38 1.02 -15.92
C THR A 68 12.45 -0.45 -15.50
N THR A 69 11.29 -1.08 -15.33
CA THR A 69 11.17 -2.45 -14.81
C THR A 69 9.96 -3.17 -15.41
N GLY A 70 9.85 -4.46 -15.13
CA GLY A 70 8.71 -5.30 -15.52
C GLY A 70 7.42 -4.96 -14.76
N ARG A 71 6.42 -5.84 -14.87
CA ARG A 71 5.14 -5.71 -14.16
C ARG A 71 4.75 -7.04 -13.55
N LEU A 72 4.13 -6.95 -12.37
CA LEU A 72 3.45 -8.07 -11.72
C LEU A 72 1.99 -8.10 -12.19
N ALA A 73 1.34 -9.25 -12.04
CA ALA A 73 -0.08 -9.42 -12.31
C ALA A 73 -0.72 -10.30 -11.24
N GLY A 74 -1.90 -9.89 -10.76
CA GLY A 74 -2.75 -10.69 -9.88
C GLY A 74 -3.89 -11.31 -10.68
N TYR A 75 -4.11 -12.62 -10.54
CA TYR A 75 -5.15 -13.35 -11.24
C TYR A 75 -6.04 -14.06 -10.22
N VAL A 76 -7.34 -14.05 -10.47
CA VAL A 76 -8.35 -14.80 -9.72
C VAL A 76 -9.36 -15.34 -10.73
N TRP A 77 -9.71 -16.62 -10.61
CA TRP A 77 -10.73 -17.26 -11.43
C TRP A 77 -11.49 -18.29 -10.60
N LEU A 78 -12.67 -18.65 -11.08
CA LEU A 78 -13.39 -19.84 -10.64
C LEU A 78 -13.19 -20.92 -11.69
N ASP A 79 -13.26 -22.19 -11.26
CA ASP A 79 -13.23 -23.33 -12.17
C ASP A 79 -14.47 -23.38 -13.09
#